data_AF-A0A5Q4DY00-F1
#
_entry.id   AF-A0A5Q4DY00-F1
#
_cell.length_a   1.000
_cell.length_b   1.000
_cell.length_c   1.000
_cell.angle_alpha   90.00
_cell.angle_beta   90.00
_cell.angle_gamma   90.00
#
_symmetry.space_group_name_H-M   'P 1'
#
loop_
_entity.id
_entity.type
_entity.pdbx_description
1 polymer ?
#
loop_
_entity_poly.entity_id
_entity_poly.type
_entity_poly.pdbx_seq_one_letter_code
_entity_poly.pdbx_strand_id
1 'polypeptide(L)'
;MTQHDFCLIIDFGSQVTQLIARRLRESNVYCEIHPFQNVDDALLKARKPKAVILSGGPGSVPQAGSPRAPQYLFEMGVPLFGICYGQQVMMDQLGGRVESGHHAEFGRAYVEPTTGHKNDGIFAGLFEAGREQVWMSHGDRVTALAPGFEVIGTSANAPFAMIADEARRFYAVQFHPEVHHTPHGARMLGNFLKLAGFTGDWTMGAYREEAIAKIRAQVGDKRVICGLSGGVDSSVAAVLIHEAIGDQLTCVFVDHGLLRLNEADEVVTMFRDNYNIPLIHADESDLFLGKLEGVSDPETKRKIIGGLFIDVFQKYANEIEGA
;
A
#
# COMPACT_ATOMS: atom_id res chain seq x y z
N MET A 1 -14.78 -10.26 14.74
CA MET A 1 -13.60 -10.01 13.86
C MET A 1 -12.46 -9.62 14.78
N THR A 2 -11.30 -10.23 14.62
CA THR A 2 -10.08 -9.80 15.31
C THR A 2 -9.77 -8.38 14.87
N GLN A 3 -9.87 -7.43 15.80
CA GLN A 3 -9.51 -6.05 15.52
C GLN A 3 -8.00 -5.93 15.66
N HIS A 4 -7.31 -5.83 14.52
CA HIS A 4 -5.89 -5.59 14.48
C HIS A 4 -5.59 -4.13 14.80
N ASP A 5 -4.53 -3.89 15.57
CA ASP A 5 -3.92 -2.58 15.61
C ASP A 5 -3.43 -2.21 14.22
N PHE A 6 -3.55 -0.94 13.83
CA PHE A 6 -3.16 -0.52 12.49
C PHE A 6 -2.36 0.77 12.49
N CYS A 7 -1.48 0.88 11.51
CA CYS A 7 -0.79 2.12 11.17
C CYS A 7 -1.57 2.84 10.06
N LEU A 8 -1.90 4.10 10.27
CA LEU A 8 -2.47 4.96 9.23
C LEU A 8 -1.36 5.58 8.40
N ILE A 9 -1.47 5.54 7.09
CA ILE A 9 -0.60 6.29 6.17
C ILE A 9 -1.47 7.40 5.55
N ILE A 10 -1.14 8.65 5.85
CA ILE A 10 -1.78 9.81 5.23
C ILE A 10 -1.02 10.11 3.94
N ASP A 11 -1.71 9.96 2.80
CA ASP A 11 -1.14 10.16 1.47
C ASP A 11 -1.29 11.61 1.01
N PHE A 12 -0.16 12.28 0.85
CA PHE A 12 -0.04 13.63 0.27
C PHE A 12 0.24 13.60 -1.24
N GLY A 13 0.12 12.43 -1.89
CA GLY A 13 0.22 12.27 -3.34
C GLY A 13 1.60 11.81 -3.82
N SER A 14 2.41 11.18 -2.97
CA SER A 14 3.68 10.61 -3.41
C SER A 14 3.46 9.44 -4.36
N GLN A 15 4.26 9.37 -5.41
CA GLN A 15 4.28 8.25 -6.36
C GLN A 15 4.66 6.92 -5.70
N VAL A 16 5.29 6.96 -4.52
CA VAL A 16 5.80 5.79 -3.80
C VAL A 16 5.07 5.51 -2.47
N THR A 17 3.95 6.18 -2.16
CA THR A 17 3.19 5.93 -0.92
C THR A 17 2.82 4.45 -0.73
N GLN A 18 2.47 3.74 -1.80
CA GLN A 18 2.16 2.32 -1.72
C GLN A 18 3.35 1.45 -1.26
N LEU A 19 4.59 1.90 -1.48
CA LEU A 19 5.78 1.19 -0.99
C LEU A 19 5.89 1.28 0.54
N ILE A 20 5.44 2.38 1.16
CA ILE A 20 5.36 2.48 2.63
C ILE A 20 4.44 1.36 3.15
N ALA A 21 3.23 1.26 2.61
CA ALA A 21 2.29 0.21 3.00
C ALA A 21 2.85 -1.20 2.78
N ARG A 22 3.55 -1.41 1.66
CA ARG A 22 4.23 -2.68 1.38
C ARG A 22 5.27 -3.02 2.46
N ARG A 23 6.14 -2.08 2.85
CA ARG A 23 7.15 -2.30 3.90
C ARG A 23 6.54 -2.60 5.27
N LEU A 24 5.42 -1.94 5.59
CA LEU A 24 4.68 -2.20 6.82
C LEU A 24 4.08 -3.60 6.84
N ARG A 25 3.47 -4.04 5.73
CA ARG A 25 2.92 -5.39 5.60
C ARG A 25 3.99 -6.48 5.54
N GLU A 26 5.15 -6.20 4.95
CA GLU A 26 6.35 -7.07 5.03
C GLU A 26 6.82 -7.24 6.49
N SER A 27 6.46 -6.32 7.38
CA SER A 27 6.70 -6.39 8.83
C SER A 27 5.51 -6.99 9.61
N ASN A 28 4.56 -7.64 8.92
CA ASN A 28 3.33 -8.22 9.48
C ASN A 28 2.43 -7.21 10.23
N VAL A 29 2.43 -5.94 9.80
CA VAL A 29 1.59 -4.89 10.39
C VAL A 29 0.46 -4.53 9.43
N TYR A 30 -0.77 -4.50 9.95
CA TYR A 30 -1.91 -3.99 9.20
C TYR A 30 -1.79 -2.47 9.02
N CYS A 31 -2.07 -1.99 7.82
CA CYS A 31 -2.02 -0.58 7.51
C CYS A 31 -3.05 -0.19 6.45
N GLU A 32 -3.51 1.06 6.56
CA GLU A 32 -4.42 1.68 5.61
C GLU A 32 -3.78 2.95 5.04
N ILE A 33 -3.98 3.17 3.74
CA ILE A 33 -3.63 4.42 3.09
C ILE A 33 -4.90 5.24 2.93
N HIS A 34 -4.90 6.47 3.41
CA HIS A 34 -5.98 7.42 3.22
C HIS A 34 -5.44 8.69 2.57
N PRO A 35 -6.06 9.18 1.48
CA PRO A 35 -5.74 10.50 0.94
C PRO A 35 -5.92 11.58 2.00
N PHE A 36 -5.03 12.56 2.06
CA PHE A 36 -5.04 13.59 3.12
C PHE A 36 -6.39 14.30 3.28
N GLN A 37 -7.12 14.55 2.17
CA GLN A 37 -8.42 15.22 2.18
C GLN A 37 -9.55 14.39 2.82
N ASN A 38 -9.34 13.08 2.99
CA ASN A 38 -10.31 12.19 3.62
C ASN A 38 -10.01 11.97 5.11
N VAL A 39 -8.90 12.50 5.63
CA VAL A 39 -8.51 12.35 7.03
C VAL A 39 -8.90 13.60 7.78
N ASP A 40 -9.87 13.48 8.68
CA ASP A 40 -10.30 14.53 9.59
C ASP A 40 -10.30 14.05 11.05
N ASP A 41 -10.60 14.96 11.98
CA ASP A 41 -10.68 14.67 13.41
C ASP A 41 -11.68 13.54 13.73
N ALA A 42 -12.79 13.47 12.99
CA ALA A 42 -13.83 12.48 13.22
C ALA A 42 -13.33 11.08 12.87
N LEU A 43 -12.67 10.93 11.72
CA LEU A 43 -12.04 9.68 11.31
C LEU A 43 -10.95 9.26 12.30
N LEU A 44 -10.08 10.19 12.72
CA LEU A 44 -9.00 9.89 13.67
C LEU A 44 -9.55 9.41 15.03
N LYS A 45 -10.61 10.05 15.54
CA LYS A 45 -11.29 9.66 16.79
C LYS A 45 -12.03 8.33 16.68
N ALA A 46 -12.64 8.06 15.53
CA ALA A 46 -13.39 6.83 15.30
C ALA A 46 -12.48 5.62 15.11
N ARG A 47 -11.44 5.77 14.28
CA ARG A 47 -10.56 4.67 13.89
C ARG A 47 -9.43 4.42 14.89
N LYS A 48 -8.92 5.48 15.56
CA LYS A 48 -7.87 5.40 16.59
C LYS A 48 -6.62 4.61 16.13
N PRO A 49 -5.90 5.07 15.08
CA PRO A 49 -4.67 4.43 14.64
C PRO A 49 -3.63 4.37 15.77
N LYS A 50 -2.86 3.28 15.84
CA LYS A 50 -1.82 3.11 16.85
C LYS A 50 -0.56 3.93 16.56
N ALA A 51 -0.31 4.21 15.29
CA ALA A 51 0.71 5.13 14.79
C ALA A 51 0.28 5.71 13.44
N VAL A 52 0.90 6.83 13.05
CA VAL A 52 0.61 7.46 11.75
C VAL A 52 1.90 7.80 11.00
N ILE A 53 1.92 7.53 9.71
CA ILE A 53 2.96 7.95 8.77
C ILE A 53 2.40 9.04 7.86
N LEU A 54 3.12 10.15 7.75
CA LEU A 54 2.84 11.23 6.82
C LEU A 54 3.72 11.03 5.58
N SER A 55 3.13 10.71 4.42
CA SER A 55 3.90 10.38 3.22
C SER A 55 4.63 11.58 2.62
N GLY A 56 5.46 11.32 1.62
CA GLY A 56 5.90 12.36 0.70
C GLY A 56 4.74 12.91 -0.15
N GLY A 57 5.03 13.90 -0.98
CA GLY A 57 4.09 14.49 -1.91
C GLY A 57 4.79 15.46 -2.85
N PRO A 58 4.21 15.77 -4.02
CA PRO A 58 4.79 16.68 -5.01
C PRO A 58 4.53 18.16 -4.67
N GLY A 59 3.68 18.43 -3.67
CA GLY A 59 3.27 19.78 -3.30
C GLY A 59 4.41 20.58 -2.66
N SER A 60 4.16 21.87 -2.51
CA SER A 60 5.01 22.79 -1.76
C SER A 60 4.26 23.26 -0.52
N VAL A 61 4.84 23.09 0.67
CA VAL A 61 4.18 23.42 1.94
C VAL A 61 3.90 24.94 2.04
N PRO A 62 4.82 25.86 1.70
CA PRO A 62 4.54 27.30 1.76
C PRO A 62 3.41 27.78 0.84
N GLN A 63 3.01 26.99 -0.16
CA GLN A 63 1.93 27.36 -1.07
C GLN A 63 0.57 27.38 -0.35
N ALA A 64 -0.22 28.43 -0.54
CA ALA A 64 -1.56 28.54 0.03
C ALA A 64 -2.47 27.40 -0.45
N GLY A 65 -3.23 26.79 0.47
CA GLY A 65 -4.12 25.67 0.18
C GLY A 65 -3.42 24.35 -0.12
N SER A 66 -2.10 24.26 0.11
CA SER A 66 -1.37 23.01 -0.05
C SER A 66 -1.80 21.96 0.98
N PRO A 67 -1.61 20.66 0.70
CA PRO A 67 -2.04 19.58 1.59
C PRO A 67 -1.51 19.71 3.03
N ARG A 68 -2.36 19.37 4.01
CA ARG A 68 -2.04 19.43 5.45
C ARG A 68 -2.63 18.24 6.20
N ALA A 69 -2.05 17.94 7.37
CA ALA A 69 -2.65 17.00 8.30
C ALA A 69 -3.64 17.75 9.23
N PRO A 70 -4.70 17.09 9.72
CA PRO A 70 -5.54 17.66 10.78
C PRO A 70 -4.71 17.99 12.02
N GLN A 71 -4.90 19.17 12.61
CA GLN A 71 -4.10 19.59 13.77
C GLN A 71 -4.22 18.63 14.95
N TYR A 72 -5.42 18.07 15.15
CA TYR A 72 -5.71 17.07 16.16
C TYR A 72 -4.76 15.87 16.11
N LEU A 73 -4.24 15.49 14.93
CA LEU A 73 -3.29 14.39 14.77
C LEU A 73 -2.07 14.54 15.70
N PHE A 74 -1.55 15.75 15.83
CA PHE A 74 -0.37 16.04 16.66
C PHE A 74 -0.68 16.08 18.16
N GLU A 75 -1.96 16.00 18.55
CA GLU A 75 -2.44 16.04 19.94
C GLU A 75 -2.87 14.64 20.43
N MET A 76 -2.99 13.66 19.53
CA MET A 76 -3.46 12.30 19.86
C MET A 76 -2.51 11.50 20.77
N GLY A 77 -1.26 11.92 20.90
CA GLY A 77 -0.26 11.22 21.70
C GLY A 77 0.21 9.89 21.11
N VAL A 78 -0.06 9.64 19.82
CA VAL A 78 0.43 8.45 19.09
C VAL A 78 1.74 8.77 18.37
N PRO A 79 2.64 7.79 18.16
CA PRO A 79 3.86 8.02 17.39
C PRO A 79 3.57 8.45 15.95
N LEU A 80 4.34 9.43 15.46
CA LEU A 80 4.24 9.98 14.11
C LEU A 80 5.56 9.84 13.37
N PHE A 81 5.51 9.51 12.08
CA PHE A 81 6.68 9.51 11.21
C PHE A 81 6.44 10.28 9.91
N GLY A 82 7.13 11.41 9.73
CA GLY A 82 7.05 12.25 8.53
C GLY A 82 8.12 11.91 7.49
N ILE A 83 7.71 11.68 6.24
CA ILE A 83 8.61 11.36 5.13
C ILE A 83 8.54 12.48 4.08
N CYS A 84 9.68 13.11 3.79
CA CYS A 84 9.82 14.18 2.82
C CYS A 84 8.80 15.31 3.01
N TYR A 85 7.73 15.38 2.19
CA TYR A 85 6.64 16.34 2.37
C TYR A 85 6.00 16.23 3.76
N GLY A 86 5.84 15.00 4.29
CA GLY A 86 5.34 14.77 5.64
C GLY A 86 6.23 15.38 6.73
N GLN A 87 7.56 15.42 6.54
CA GLN A 87 8.47 16.16 7.41
C GLN A 87 8.17 17.66 7.37
N GLN A 88 8.02 18.21 6.15
CA GLN A 88 7.78 19.63 5.95
C GLN A 88 6.46 20.07 6.57
N VAL A 89 5.38 19.29 6.35
CA VAL A 89 4.06 19.51 6.96
C VAL A 89 4.15 19.51 8.48
N MET A 90 4.85 18.52 9.05
CA MET A 90 5.06 18.42 10.50
C MET A 90 5.81 19.63 11.05
N MET A 91 6.87 20.08 10.39
CA MET A 91 7.63 21.26 10.84
C MET A 91 6.82 22.55 10.74
N ASP A 92 6.14 22.78 9.61
CA ASP A 92 5.32 23.98 9.39
C ASP A 92 4.17 24.08 10.41
N GLN A 93 3.42 23.00 10.62
CA GLN A 93 2.26 22.99 11.53
C GLN A 93 2.63 23.01 13.02
N LEU A 94 3.86 22.66 13.39
CA LEU A 94 4.34 22.65 14.78
C LEU A 94 5.18 23.87 15.14
N GLY A 95 5.23 24.89 14.28
CA GLY A 95 5.88 26.18 14.57
C GLY A 95 7.35 26.26 14.14
N GLY A 96 7.80 25.35 13.29
CA GLY A 96 9.06 25.47 12.54
C GLY A 96 8.90 26.36 11.30
N ARG A 97 9.80 26.21 10.33
CA ARG A 97 9.76 26.95 9.06
C ARG A 97 10.17 26.08 7.89
N VAL A 98 9.43 26.19 6.79
CA VAL A 98 9.75 25.57 5.50
C VAL A 98 9.88 26.66 4.45
N GLU A 99 10.86 26.55 3.57
CA GLU A 99 11.11 27.51 2.50
C GLU A 99 11.29 26.81 1.15
N SER A 100 10.79 27.47 0.10
CA SER A 100 10.95 27.10 -1.30
C SER A 100 12.12 27.83 -1.95
N GLY A 101 12.53 27.39 -3.14
CA GLY A 101 13.53 28.09 -3.97
C GLY A 101 14.99 27.80 -3.60
N HIS A 102 15.24 26.77 -2.80
CA HIS A 102 16.58 26.24 -2.53
C HIS A 102 17.01 25.23 -3.61
N HIS A 103 18.29 24.82 -3.63
CA HIS A 103 18.75 23.76 -4.53
C HIS A 103 18.01 22.46 -4.20
N ALA A 104 17.15 22.03 -5.12
CA ALA A 104 16.43 20.78 -4.97
C ALA A 104 17.40 19.60 -5.03
N GLU A 105 17.25 18.66 -4.09
CA GLU A 105 18.09 17.45 -4.03
C GLU A 105 17.23 16.25 -4.42
N PHE A 106 17.55 15.70 -5.60
CA PHE A 106 16.90 14.51 -6.14
C PHE A 106 17.95 13.43 -6.37
N GLY A 107 17.73 12.26 -5.79
CA GLY A 107 18.55 11.08 -5.99
C GLY A 107 19.39 10.70 -4.78
N ARG A 108 20.48 9.98 -5.05
CA ARG A 108 21.33 9.40 -4.01
C ARG A 108 22.11 10.49 -3.27
N ALA A 109 21.95 10.54 -1.96
CA ALA A 109 22.74 11.38 -1.06
C ALA A 109 23.29 10.55 0.12
N TYR A 110 24.13 11.19 0.92
CA TYR A 110 24.61 10.63 2.18
C TYR A 110 24.20 11.52 3.34
N VAL A 111 23.71 10.90 4.40
CA VAL A 111 23.40 11.54 5.67
C VAL A 111 24.48 11.15 6.67
N GLU A 112 24.98 12.13 7.41
CA GLU A 112 25.95 11.94 8.49
C GLU A 112 25.24 12.12 9.84
N PRO A 113 25.59 11.34 10.87
CA PRO A 113 24.99 11.47 12.19
C PRO A 113 25.46 12.76 12.86
N THR A 114 24.60 13.37 13.68
CA THR A 114 25.01 14.46 14.56
C THR A 114 25.88 13.95 15.71
N THR A 115 26.69 14.85 16.29
CA THR A 115 27.51 14.52 17.46
C THR A 115 26.63 14.05 18.61
N GLY A 116 26.92 12.87 19.16
CA GLY A 116 26.15 12.29 20.25
C GLY A 116 24.97 11.41 19.82
N HIS A 117 24.88 11.06 18.53
CA HIS A 117 23.92 10.05 18.06
C HIS A 117 24.02 8.76 18.88
N LYS A 118 22.89 8.35 19.48
CA LYS A 118 22.82 7.25 20.46
C LYS A 118 22.66 5.85 19.83
N ASN A 119 22.39 5.77 18.52
CA ASN A 119 22.11 4.51 17.82
C ASN A 119 20.97 3.70 18.45
N ASP A 120 19.87 4.38 18.78
CA ASP A 120 18.69 3.83 19.46
C ASP A 120 17.38 4.23 18.76
N GLY A 121 16.25 3.83 19.36
CA GLY A 121 14.92 4.17 18.87
C GLY A 121 14.69 3.72 17.42
N ILE A 122 14.11 4.62 16.61
CA ILE A 122 13.85 4.32 15.19
C ILE A 122 15.12 4.29 14.32
N PHE A 123 16.21 4.88 14.82
CA PHE A 123 17.47 5.05 14.11
C PHE A 123 18.52 3.99 14.50
N ALA A 124 18.15 3.04 15.35
CA ALA A 124 19.01 1.93 15.75
C ALA A 124 19.48 1.10 14.54
N GLY A 125 20.78 0.80 14.52
CA GLY A 125 21.46 0.08 13.44
C GLY A 125 21.68 0.93 12.19
N LEU A 126 21.75 2.25 12.33
CA LEU A 126 22.20 3.17 11.28
C LEU A 126 23.60 3.70 11.58
N PHE A 127 24.24 4.25 10.56
CA PHE A 127 25.58 4.85 10.59
C PHE A 127 26.70 3.88 10.97
N GLU A 128 26.51 2.57 10.80
CA GLU A 128 27.54 1.56 11.07
C GLU A 128 28.83 1.82 10.25
N ALA A 129 28.67 2.38 9.04
CA ALA A 129 29.76 2.80 8.16
C ALA A 129 30.10 4.31 8.26
N GLY A 130 29.64 4.99 9.31
CA GLY A 130 29.85 6.42 9.57
C GLY A 130 28.87 7.37 8.85
N ARG A 131 28.25 6.94 7.75
CA ARG A 131 27.21 7.68 7.02
C ARG A 131 26.18 6.74 6.42
N GLU A 132 24.97 7.24 6.18
CA GLU A 132 23.87 6.49 5.60
C GLU A 132 23.58 6.91 4.16
N GLN A 133 23.47 5.93 3.25
CA GLN A 133 22.99 6.20 1.90
C GLN A 133 21.47 6.33 1.91
N VAL A 134 20.96 7.41 1.31
CA VAL A 134 19.52 7.67 1.25
C VAL A 134 19.10 8.15 -0.13
N TRP A 135 17.79 8.08 -0.38
CA TRP A 135 17.16 8.63 -1.58
C TRP A 135 16.41 9.92 -1.26
N MET A 136 17.05 11.06 -1.56
CA MET A 136 16.45 12.38 -1.42
C MET A 136 15.51 12.66 -2.59
N SER A 137 14.40 13.33 -2.32
CA SER A 137 13.50 13.81 -3.36
C SER A 137 12.71 15.00 -2.85
N HIS A 138 13.36 16.15 -2.70
CA HIS A 138 12.72 17.34 -2.17
C HIS A 138 13.11 18.62 -2.92
N GLY A 139 12.10 19.46 -3.17
CA GLY A 139 12.30 20.83 -3.62
C GLY A 139 12.42 21.77 -2.43
N ASP A 140 11.35 21.85 -1.64
CA ASP A 140 11.33 22.61 -0.39
C ASP A 140 12.21 21.96 0.68
N ARG A 141 12.62 22.76 1.67
CA ARG A 141 13.32 22.25 2.85
C ARG A 141 12.90 22.98 4.11
N VAL A 142 13.04 22.28 5.21
CA VAL A 142 12.93 22.87 6.55
C VAL A 142 14.12 23.82 6.76
N THR A 143 13.87 25.02 7.28
CA THR A 143 14.90 26.02 7.63
C THR A 143 14.92 26.37 9.11
N ALA A 144 13.85 26.05 9.84
CA ALA A 144 13.83 26.09 11.30
C ALA A 144 13.03 24.90 11.85
N LEU A 145 13.55 24.26 12.90
CA LEU A 145 12.85 23.18 13.59
C LEU A 145 11.70 23.72 14.42
N ALA A 146 10.64 22.93 14.51
CA ALA A 146 9.60 23.14 15.50
C ALA A 146 10.16 22.91 16.93
N PRO A 147 9.64 23.58 17.97
CA PRO A 147 10.07 23.38 19.34
C PRO A 147 10.01 21.91 19.76
N GLY A 148 11.04 21.43 20.45
CA GLY A 148 11.15 20.05 20.94
C GLY A 148 11.84 19.07 19.98
N PHE A 149 12.05 19.45 18.73
CA PHE A 149 12.80 18.62 17.78
C PHE A 149 14.30 18.84 17.87
N GLU A 150 15.04 17.75 17.73
CA GLU A 150 16.49 17.71 17.64
C GLU A 150 16.93 17.15 16.28
N VAL A 151 18.13 17.52 15.85
CA VAL A 151 18.73 17.00 14.61
C VAL A 151 19.47 15.72 14.90
N ILE A 152 19.11 14.67 14.18
CA ILE A 152 19.71 13.33 14.29
C ILE A 152 20.74 13.09 13.18
N GLY A 153 20.50 13.65 12.01
CA GLY A 153 21.40 13.49 10.88
C GLY A 153 21.24 14.61 9.85
N THR A 154 22.34 14.91 9.17
CA THR A 154 22.47 16.03 8.23
C THR A 154 23.02 15.58 6.88
N SER A 155 22.61 16.21 5.79
CA SER A 155 23.29 16.12 4.49
C SER A 155 23.79 17.52 4.06
N ALA A 156 24.60 17.58 3.00
CA ALA A 156 25.12 18.83 2.47
C ALA A 156 24.01 19.84 2.08
N ASN A 157 22.87 19.36 1.58
CA ASN A 157 21.76 20.22 1.13
C ASN A 157 20.54 20.19 2.06
N ALA A 158 20.49 19.25 3.01
CA ALA A 158 19.43 19.10 4.01
C ALA A 158 20.04 19.08 5.44
N PRO A 159 20.16 20.24 6.11
CA PRO A 159 20.67 20.31 7.49
C PRO A 159 19.72 19.65 8.51
N PHE A 160 18.48 19.37 8.11
CA PHE A 160 17.47 18.67 8.90
C PHE A 160 17.03 17.40 8.16
N ALA A 161 18.01 16.57 7.77
CA ALA A 161 17.75 15.35 7.00
C ALA A 161 17.04 14.27 7.83
N MET A 162 17.33 14.22 9.14
CA MET A 162 16.68 13.34 10.11
C MET A 162 16.47 14.13 11.39
N ILE A 163 15.23 14.15 11.90
CA ILE A 163 14.85 14.90 13.08
C ILE A 163 13.94 14.07 13.99
N ALA A 164 13.97 14.38 15.29
CA ALA A 164 13.14 13.68 16.27
C ALA A 164 12.75 14.58 17.44
N ASP A 165 11.54 14.38 17.93
CA ASP A 165 11.08 14.76 19.25
C ASP A 165 10.75 13.45 20.00
N GLU A 166 11.71 12.98 20.82
CA GLU A 166 11.57 11.72 21.54
C GLU A 166 10.45 11.77 22.60
N ALA A 167 10.18 12.94 23.18
CA ALA A 167 9.17 13.10 24.22
C ALA A 167 7.75 12.89 23.66
N ARG A 168 7.48 13.41 22.46
CA ARG A 168 6.21 13.22 21.73
C ARG A 168 6.22 11.97 20.85
N ARG A 169 7.38 11.33 20.65
CA ARG A 169 7.60 10.22 19.70
C ARG A 169 7.28 10.62 18.27
N PHE A 170 7.69 11.83 17.89
CA PHE A 170 7.57 12.33 16.53
C PHE A 170 8.92 12.24 15.85
N TYR A 171 8.93 11.66 14.66
CA TYR A 171 10.12 11.47 13.87
C TYR A 171 9.89 11.98 12.47
N ALA A 172 10.93 12.44 11.80
CA ALA A 172 10.83 12.76 10.39
C ALA A 172 12.16 12.63 9.66
N VAL A 173 12.07 12.37 8.35
CA VAL A 173 13.21 12.28 7.44
C VAL A 173 12.91 13.02 6.13
N GLN A 174 13.95 13.62 5.53
CA GLN A 174 13.85 14.36 4.26
C GLN A 174 14.06 13.46 3.03
N PHE A 175 14.24 12.15 3.22
CA PHE A 175 14.43 11.12 2.20
C PHE A 175 13.36 10.03 2.30
N HIS A 176 13.35 9.10 1.34
CA HIS A 176 12.39 8.00 1.25
C HIS A 176 12.94 6.68 1.82
N PRO A 177 12.58 6.26 3.05
CA PRO A 177 12.99 4.98 3.62
C PRO A 177 12.26 3.77 2.98
N GLU A 178 11.17 3.98 2.27
CA GLU A 178 10.37 2.94 1.63
C GLU A 178 11.00 2.37 0.35
N VAL A 179 11.90 3.14 -0.30
CA VAL A 179 12.52 2.76 -1.57
C VAL A 179 13.76 1.91 -1.38
N HIS A 180 14.06 1.07 -2.37
CA HIS A 180 15.25 0.21 -2.37
C HIS A 180 16.58 1.00 -2.30
N HIS A 181 16.61 2.23 -2.82
CA HIS A 181 17.81 3.07 -2.85
C HIS A 181 18.26 3.57 -1.46
N THR A 182 17.43 3.40 -0.43
CA THR A 182 17.76 3.64 0.99
C THR A 182 17.94 2.27 1.66
N PRO A 183 19.16 1.70 1.72
CA PRO A 183 19.36 0.28 2.07
C PRO A 183 18.83 -0.09 3.45
N HIS A 184 18.98 0.80 4.43
CA HIS A 184 18.50 0.59 5.80
C HIS A 184 17.10 1.19 6.06
N GLY A 185 16.38 1.61 5.02
CA GLY A 185 15.06 2.23 5.16
C GLY A 185 14.00 1.27 5.71
N ALA A 186 14.03 0.00 5.29
CA ALA A 186 13.15 -1.04 5.87
C ALA A 186 13.42 -1.27 7.35
N ARG A 187 14.69 -1.21 7.78
CA ARG A 187 15.08 -1.29 9.20
C ARG A 187 14.50 -0.13 10.00
N MET A 188 14.62 1.09 9.49
CA MET A 188 14.06 2.30 10.12
C MET A 188 12.54 2.23 10.29
N LEU A 189 11.82 1.82 9.23
CA LEU A 189 10.36 1.61 9.29
C LEU A 189 10.00 0.51 10.30
N GLY A 190 10.72 -0.62 10.31
CA GLY A 190 10.53 -1.69 11.28
C GLY A 190 10.76 -1.22 12.73
N ASN A 191 11.80 -0.42 12.97
CA ASN A 191 12.06 0.15 14.29
C ASN A 191 10.96 1.11 14.73
N PHE A 192 10.41 1.94 13.83
CA PHE A 192 9.26 2.79 14.12
C PHE A 192 8.03 1.97 14.53
N LEU A 193 7.73 0.88 13.82
CA LEU A 193 6.63 -0.01 14.17
C LEU A 193 6.84 -0.69 15.53
N LYS A 194 8.06 -1.14 15.82
CA LYS A 194 8.42 -1.70 17.12
C LYS A 194 8.25 -0.67 18.24
N LEU A 195 8.69 0.57 18.02
CA LEU A 195 8.53 1.68 18.96
C LEU A 195 7.06 2.03 19.19
N ALA A 196 6.23 1.94 18.15
CA ALA A 196 4.78 2.09 18.26
C ALA A 196 4.09 0.92 18.95
N GLY A 197 4.80 -0.17 19.23
CA GLY A 197 4.29 -1.34 19.95
C GLY A 197 3.49 -2.31 19.09
N PHE A 198 3.71 -2.34 17.77
CA PHE A 198 3.13 -3.38 16.92
C PHE A 198 3.80 -4.74 17.20
N THR A 199 2.99 -5.80 17.25
CA THR A 199 3.44 -7.16 17.58
C THR A 199 3.61 -8.04 16.34
N GLY A 200 3.16 -7.58 15.16
CA GLY A 200 3.27 -8.34 13.91
C GLY A 200 2.21 -9.43 13.76
N ASP A 201 0.98 -9.18 14.20
CA ASP A 201 -0.14 -10.14 14.19
C ASP A 201 -0.88 -10.24 12.85
N TRP A 202 -0.61 -9.33 11.90
CA TRP A 202 -1.21 -9.36 10.56
C TRP A 202 -0.42 -10.30 9.63
N THR A 203 -0.77 -11.57 9.65
CA THR A 203 -0.21 -12.60 8.77
C THR A 203 -1.24 -13.08 7.75
N MET A 204 -0.79 -13.66 6.63
CA MET A 204 -1.72 -14.22 5.64
C MET A 204 -2.56 -15.38 6.19
N GLY A 205 -2.05 -16.13 7.17
CA GLY A 205 -2.82 -17.16 7.88
C GLY A 205 -3.98 -16.55 8.67
N ALA A 206 -3.72 -15.53 9.48
CA ALA A 206 -4.76 -14.81 10.22
C ALA A 206 -5.77 -14.13 9.29
N TYR A 207 -5.28 -13.50 8.21
CA TYR A 207 -6.14 -12.86 7.22
C TYR A 207 -7.05 -13.87 6.50
N ARG A 208 -6.54 -15.06 6.16
CA ARG A 208 -7.34 -16.13 5.55
C ARG A 208 -8.53 -16.51 6.43
N GLU A 209 -8.31 -16.73 7.72
CA GLU A 209 -9.39 -17.05 8.66
C GLU A 209 -10.42 -15.92 8.77
N GLU A 210 -9.96 -14.67 8.87
CA GLU A 210 -10.83 -13.50 8.91
C GLU A 210 -11.67 -13.35 7.64
N ALA A 211 -11.04 -13.50 6.47
CA ALA A 211 -11.70 -13.39 5.18
C ALA A 211 -12.74 -14.49 4.98
N ILE A 212 -12.42 -15.75 5.34
CA ILE A 212 -13.38 -16.86 5.31
C ILE A 212 -14.60 -16.56 6.18
N ALA A 213 -14.40 -16.07 7.40
CA ALA A 213 -15.49 -15.71 8.30
C ALA A 213 -16.36 -14.57 7.74
N LYS A 214 -15.72 -13.54 7.16
CA LYS A 214 -16.41 -12.42 6.49
C LYS A 214 -17.24 -12.89 5.30
N ILE A 215 -16.67 -13.73 4.43
CA ILE A 215 -17.36 -14.28 3.26
C ILE A 215 -18.58 -15.08 3.70
N ARG A 216 -18.45 -15.99 4.67
CA ARG A 216 -19.57 -16.76 5.22
C ARG A 216 -20.69 -15.87 5.75
N ALA A 217 -20.33 -14.85 6.54
CA ALA A 217 -21.31 -13.93 7.13
C ALA A 217 -22.02 -13.07 6.07
N GLN A 218 -21.32 -12.65 5.02
CA GLN A 218 -21.87 -11.80 3.96
C GLN A 218 -22.73 -12.60 2.96
N VAL A 219 -22.30 -13.80 2.60
CA VAL A 219 -22.97 -14.65 1.60
C VAL A 219 -24.16 -15.39 2.21
N GLY A 220 -24.00 -15.94 3.42
CA GLY A 220 -25.02 -16.79 4.04
C GLY A 220 -25.28 -18.04 3.20
N ASP A 221 -26.52 -18.23 2.78
CA ASP A 221 -27.01 -19.35 1.97
C ASP A 221 -27.07 -19.07 0.46
N LYS A 222 -26.67 -17.87 0.03
CA LYS A 222 -26.69 -17.48 -1.39
C LYS A 222 -25.61 -18.17 -2.19
N ARG A 223 -25.79 -18.24 -3.51
CA ARG A 223 -24.74 -18.68 -4.43
C ARG A 223 -23.87 -17.52 -4.87
N VAL A 224 -22.66 -17.85 -5.31
CA VAL A 224 -21.64 -16.89 -5.76
C VAL A 224 -21.06 -17.36 -7.08
N ILE A 225 -20.97 -16.43 -8.03
CA ILE A 225 -20.28 -16.65 -9.30
C ILE A 225 -18.90 -16.00 -9.24
N CYS A 226 -17.88 -16.70 -9.73
CA CYS A 226 -16.54 -16.15 -9.86
C CYS A 226 -16.03 -16.32 -11.29
N GLY A 227 -15.70 -15.20 -11.95
CA GLY A 227 -14.97 -15.22 -13.22
C GLY A 227 -13.52 -15.59 -13.00
N LEU A 228 -13.13 -16.75 -13.53
CA LEU A 228 -11.78 -17.28 -13.42
C LEU A 228 -11.05 -16.99 -14.73
N SER A 229 -9.81 -16.48 -14.62
CA SER A 229 -9.01 -16.08 -15.78
C SER A 229 -7.68 -16.82 -15.90
N GLY A 230 -7.33 -17.66 -14.92
CA GLY A 230 -5.98 -18.24 -14.76
C GLY A 230 -4.98 -17.31 -14.08
N GLY A 231 -5.32 -16.02 -13.90
CA GLY A 231 -4.50 -15.08 -13.14
C GLY A 231 -4.46 -15.38 -11.64
N VAL A 232 -3.40 -14.95 -10.96
CA VAL A 232 -3.19 -15.18 -9.52
C VAL A 232 -4.35 -14.63 -8.68
N ASP A 233 -4.85 -13.43 -9.01
CA ASP A 233 -5.90 -12.77 -8.22
C ASP A 233 -7.22 -13.53 -8.23
N SER A 234 -7.73 -13.88 -9.42
CA SER A 234 -8.99 -14.64 -9.56
C SER A 234 -8.83 -16.06 -9.01
N SER A 235 -7.65 -16.65 -9.15
CA SER A 235 -7.31 -17.95 -8.58
C SER A 235 -7.36 -17.96 -7.05
N VAL A 236 -6.69 -17.01 -6.40
CA VAL A 236 -6.69 -16.88 -4.93
C VAL A 236 -8.09 -16.55 -4.42
N ALA A 237 -8.83 -15.68 -5.12
CA ALA A 237 -10.21 -15.37 -4.77
C ALA A 237 -11.11 -16.61 -4.86
N ALA A 238 -11.03 -17.38 -5.95
CA ALA A 238 -11.82 -18.60 -6.13
C ALA A 238 -11.53 -19.63 -5.03
N VAL A 239 -10.27 -19.90 -4.72
CA VAL A 239 -9.90 -20.83 -3.65
C VAL A 239 -10.39 -20.33 -2.29
N LEU A 240 -10.18 -19.05 -1.97
CA LEU A 240 -10.59 -18.48 -0.68
C LEU A 240 -12.11 -18.49 -0.48
N ILE A 241 -12.88 -18.19 -1.53
CA ILE A 241 -14.33 -18.25 -1.52
C ILE A 241 -14.79 -19.71 -1.40
N HIS A 242 -14.21 -20.63 -2.17
CA HIS A 242 -14.56 -22.04 -2.09
C HIS A 242 -14.30 -22.64 -0.71
N GLU A 243 -13.17 -22.32 -0.08
CA GLU A 243 -12.91 -22.73 1.30
C GLU A 243 -13.93 -22.16 2.30
N ALA A 244 -14.50 -20.99 1.99
CA ALA A 244 -15.51 -20.37 2.82
C ALA A 244 -16.90 -21.02 2.65
N ILE A 245 -17.36 -21.24 1.41
CA ILE A 245 -18.76 -21.56 1.11
C ILE A 245 -18.96 -22.82 0.23
N GLY A 246 -17.88 -23.55 -0.08
CA GLY A 246 -17.91 -24.82 -0.81
C GLY A 246 -18.67 -24.72 -2.14
N ASP A 247 -19.67 -25.59 -2.30
CA ASP A 247 -20.49 -25.75 -3.51
C ASP A 247 -21.45 -24.58 -3.79
N GLN A 248 -21.52 -23.58 -2.90
CA GLN A 248 -22.21 -22.32 -3.19
C GLN A 248 -21.46 -21.49 -4.23
N LEU A 249 -20.15 -21.74 -4.42
CA LEU A 249 -19.36 -21.12 -5.47
C LEU A 249 -19.49 -21.89 -6.79
N THR A 250 -19.69 -21.17 -7.88
CA THR A 250 -19.48 -21.69 -9.24
C THR A 250 -18.57 -20.74 -10.00
N CYS A 251 -17.47 -21.28 -10.53
CA CYS A 251 -16.54 -20.53 -11.35
C CYS A 251 -16.91 -20.66 -12.84
N VAL A 252 -16.70 -19.58 -13.59
CA VAL A 252 -16.80 -19.57 -15.05
C VAL A 252 -15.43 -19.19 -15.61
N PHE A 253 -14.85 -20.09 -16.40
CA PHE A 253 -13.61 -19.86 -17.12
C PHE A 253 -13.91 -19.82 -18.61
N VAL A 254 -13.64 -18.67 -19.24
CA VAL A 254 -13.86 -18.44 -20.67
C VAL A 254 -12.53 -18.62 -21.40
N ASP A 255 -12.42 -19.69 -22.18
CA ASP A 255 -11.32 -19.85 -23.13
C ASP A 255 -11.68 -19.13 -24.43
N HIS A 256 -11.01 -18.01 -24.64
CA HIS A 256 -11.17 -17.16 -25.81
C HIS A 256 -10.15 -17.49 -26.92
N GLY A 257 -9.37 -18.57 -26.79
CA GLY A 257 -8.40 -19.02 -27.80
C GLY A 257 -7.14 -18.15 -27.92
N LEU A 258 -6.86 -17.29 -26.94
CA LEU A 258 -5.68 -16.40 -26.92
C LEU A 258 -4.82 -16.57 -25.66
N LEU A 259 -4.96 -17.71 -25.01
CA LEU A 259 -4.19 -18.06 -23.81
C LEU A 259 -2.80 -18.59 -24.17
N ARG A 260 -1.93 -18.75 -23.17
CA ARG A 260 -0.64 -19.42 -23.36
C ARG A 260 -0.85 -20.90 -23.67
N LEU A 261 0.17 -21.51 -24.25
CA LEU A 261 0.17 -22.95 -24.55
C LEU A 261 -0.24 -23.75 -23.31
N ASN A 262 -1.28 -24.58 -23.44
CA ASN A 262 -1.86 -25.47 -22.41
C ASN A 262 -2.46 -24.78 -21.18
N GLU A 263 -2.59 -23.45 -21.16
CA GLU A 263 -3.07 -22.73 -19.98
C GLU A 263 -4.52 -23.11 -19.62
N ALA A 264 -5.38 -23.34 -20.61
CA ALA A 264 -6.75 -23.79 -20.37
C ALA A 264 -6.80 -25.14 -19.65
N ASP A 265 -6.04 -26.13 -20.14
CA ASP A 265 -5.97 -27.46 -19.54
C ASP A 265 -5.41 -27.41 -18.11
N GLU A 266 -4.36 -26.62 -17.89
CA GLU A 266 -3.76 -26.41 -16.56
C GLU A 266 -4.77 -25.81 -15.57
N VAL A 267 -5.50 -24.78 -16.00
CA VAL A 267 -6.56 -24.14 -15.21
C VAL A 267 -7.68 -25.12 -14.88
N VAL A 268 -8.22 -25.83 -15.89
CA VAL A 268 -9.30 -26.80 -15.66
C VAL A 268 -8.85 -27.90 -14.70
N THR A 269 -7.67 -28.48 -14.92
CA THR A 269 -7.12 -29.54 -14.05
C THR A 269 -6.95 -29.04 -12.61
N MET A 270 -6.40 -27.84 -12.43
CA MET A 270 -6.18 -27.29 -11.10
C MET A 270 -7.50 -27.08 -10.34
N PHE A 271 -8.46 -26.37 -10.94
CA PHE A 271 -9.66 -25.96 -10.21
C PHE A 271 -10.70 -27.07 -10.10
N ARG A 272 -10.95 -27.80 -11.19
CA ARG A 272 -11.96 -28.86 -11.22
C ARG A 272 -11.44 -30.15 -10.58
N ASP A 273 -10.25 -30.60 -10.95
CA ASP A 273 -9.81 -31.96 -10.55
C ASP A 273 -9.06 -31.97 -9.22
N ASN A 274 -8.21 -30.96 -8.95
CA ASN A 274 -7.44 -30.93 -7.70
C ASN A 274 -8.21 -30.26 -6.56
N TYR A 275 -8.85 -29.11 -6.80
CA TYR A 275 -9.60 -28.38 -5.78
C TYR A 275 -11.09 -28.77 -5.70
N ASN A 276 -11.63 -29.51 -6.68
CA ASN A 276 -13.05 -29.88 -6.75
C ASN A 276 -14.01 -28.69 -6.75
N ILE A 277 -13.58 -27.56 -7.32
CA ILE A 277 -14.40 -26.35 -7.45
C ILE A 277 -15.37 -26.54 -8.63
N PRO A 278 -16.68 -26.29 -8.45
CA PRO A 278 -17.63 -26.27 -9.56
C PRO A 278 -17.18 -25.26 -10.62
N LEU A 279 -16.82 -25.76 -11.81
CA LEU A 279 -16.22 -24.96 -12.88
C LEU A 279 -16.92 -25.20 -14.21
N ILE A 280 -17.48 -24.15 -14.77
CA ILE A 280 -17.93 -24.09 -16.16
C ILE A 280 -16.73 -23.69 -17.02
N HIS A 281 -16.30 -24.59 -17.91
CA HIS A 281 -15.29 -24.32 -18.92
C HIS A 281 -16.01 -23.98 -20.23
N ALA A 282 -15.95 -22.70 -20.62
CA ALA A 282 -16.57 -22.15 -21.80
C ALA A 282 -15.51 -21.96 -22.90
N ASP A 283 -15.32 -22.98 -23.74
CA ASP A 283 -14.49 -22.85 -24.94
C ASP A 283 -15.26 -22.12 -26.04
N GLU A 284 -14.89 -20.87 -26.27
CA GLU A 284 -15.46 -19.98 -27.28
C GLU A 284 -14.37 -19.50 -28.24
N SER A 285 -13.29 -20.27 -28.38
CA SER A 285 -12.12 -19.92 -29.21
C SER A 285 -12.50 -19.53 -30.64
N ASP A 286 -13.35 -20.32 -31.29
CA ASP A 286 -13.81 -20.06 -32.67
C ASP A 286 -14.57 -18.74 -32.79
N LEU A 287 -15.39 -18.39 -31.79
CA LEU A 287 -16.14 -17.14 -31.76
C LEU A 287 -15.20 -15.93 -31.70
N PHE A 288 -14.24 -15.96 -30.78
CA PHE A 288 -13.29 -14.86 -30.59
C PHE A 288 -12.35 -14.71 -31.79
N LEU A 289 -11.77 -15.82 -32.27
CA LEU A 289 -10.87 -15.80 -33.42
C LEU A 289 -11.58 -15.34 -34.69
N GLY A 290 -12.81 -15.82 -34.94
CA GLY A 290 -13.62 -15.37 -36.08
C GLY A 290 -13.97 -13.88 -36.04
N LYS A 291 -14.24 -13.33 -34.84
CA LYS A 291 -14.51 -11.88 -34.69
C LYS A 291 -13.26 -11.01 -34.81
N LEU A 292 -12.08 -11.58 -34.65
CA LEU A 292 -10.80 -10.89 -34.80
C LEU A 292 -10.20 -11.01 -36.20
N GLU A 293 -10.80 -11.80 -37.09
CA GLU A 293 -10.33 -11.97 -38.46
C GLU A 293 -10.29 -10.62 -39.19
N GLY A 294 -9.14 -10.30 -39.79
CA GLY A 294 -8.93 -9.05 -40.53
C GLY A 294 -8.81 -7.78 -39.67
N VAL A 295 -8.91 -7.88 -38.33
CA VAL A 295 -8.81 -6.71 -37.44
C VAL A 295 -7.35 -6.42 -37.08
N SER A 296 -6.81 -5.32 -37.60
CA SER A 296 -5.42 -4.89 -37.34
C SER A 296 -5.31 -3.85 -36.22
N ASP A 297 -6.31 -2.99 -36.04
CA ASP A 297 -6.28 -1.92 -35.05
C ASP A 297 -6.33 -2.46 -33.60
N PRO A 298 -5.31 -2.18 -32.76
CA PRO A 298 -5.21 -2.77 -31.42
C PRO A 298 -6.31 -2.32 -30.46
N GLU A 299 -6.82 -1.09 -30.59
CA GLU A 299 -7.93 -0.62 -29.74
C GLU A 299 -9.24 -1.33 -30.09
N THR A 300 -9.49 -1.52 -31.38
CA THR A 300 -10.64 -2.26 -31.89
C THR A 300 -10.57 -3.71 -31.45
N LYS A 301 -9.40 -4.37 -31.53
CA LYS A 301 -9.21 -5.72 -30.98
C LYS A 301 -9.57 -5.78 -29.48
N ARG A 302 -9.10 -4.83 -28.67
CA ARG A 302 -9.42 -4.76 -27.23
C ARG A 302 -10.92 -4.62 -26.98
N LYS A 303 -11.61 -3.76 -27.73
CA LYS A 303 -13.07 -3.57 -27.62
C LYS A 303 -13.84 -4.82 -28.01
N ILE A 304 -13.43 -5.51 -29.08
CA ILE A 304 -14.05 -6.77 -29.52
C ILE A 304 -13.88 -7.84 -28.44
N ILE A 305 -12.65 -8.09 -27.97
CA ILE A 305 -12.38 -9.11 -26.95
C ILE A 305 -13.14 -8.81 -25.66
N GLY A 306 -13.09 -7.56 -25.19
CA GLY A 306 -13.78 -7.17 -23.95
C GLY A 306 -15.30 -7.30 -24.05
N GLY A 307 -15.90 -6.89 -25.17
CA GLY A 307 -17.34 -7.03 -25.40
C GLY A 307 -17.78 -8.49 -25.45
N LEU A 308 -17.10 -9.32 -26.24
CA LEU A 308 -17.38 -10.75 -26.34
C LEU A 308 -17.20 -11.47 -25.01
N PHE A 309 -16.18 -11.12 -24.23
CA PHE A 309 -15.96 -11.72 -22.91
C PHE A 309 -17.15 -11.46 -21.98
N ILE A 310 -17.70 -10.24 -21.97
CA ILE A 310 -18.89 -9.91 -21.17
C ILE A 310 -20.09 -10.73 -21.64
N ASP A 311 -20.34 -10.77 -22.95
CA ASP A 311 -21.49 -11.49 -23.53
C ASP A 311 -21.43 -12.99 -23.22
N VAL A 312 -20.25 -13.59 -23.40
CA VAL A 312 -20.00 -15.00 -23.12
C VAL A 312 -20.09 -15.28 -21.63
N PHE A 313 -19.45 -14.47 -20.77
CA PHE A 313 -19.54 -14.66 -19.33
C PHE A 313 -20.99 -14.59 -18.86
N GLN A 314 -21.78 -13.63 -19.35
CA GLN A 314 -23.20 -13.51 -19.00
C GLN A 314 -24.02 -14.70 -19.48
N LYS A 315 -23.76 -15.21 -20.70
CA LYS A 315 -24.41 -16.42 -21.24
C LYS A 315 -24.28 -17.59 -20.27
N TYR A 316 -23.06 -17.89 -19.82
CA TYR A 316 -22.81 -19.01 -18.90
C TYR A 316 -23.19 -18.72 -17.45
N ALA A 317 -23.05 -17.48 -16.99
CA ALA A 317 -23.48 -17.07 -15.66
C ALA A 317 -25.01 -17.25 -15.47
N ASN A 318 -25.80 -16.99 -16.51
CA ASN A 318 -27.26 -17.15 -16.48
C ASN A 318 -27.72 -18.61 -16.35
N GLU A 319 -26.85 -19.59 -16.60
CA GLU A 319 -27.15 -21.02 -16.40
C GLU A 319 -27.05 -21.42 -14.92
N ILE A 320 -26.47 -20.56 -14.07
CA ILE A 320 -26.25 -20.84 -12.65
C ILE A 320 -27.47 -20.37 -11.86
N GLU A 321 -28.38 -21.31 -11.54
CA GLU A 321 -29.57 -21.00 -10.76
C GLU A 321 -29.23 -20.52 -9.33
N GLY A 322 -29.90 -19.44 -8.90
CA GLY A 322 -29.86 -18.93 -7.53
C GLY A 322 -28.66 -18.04 -7.19
N ALA A 323 -27.88 -17.62 -8.21
CA ALA A 323 -26.72 -16.75 -8.06
C ALA A 323 -26.96 -15.32 -8.58
#